data_AF-A0A661XXL8-F1
#
_entry.id   AF-A0A661XXL8-F1
#
_cell.length_a   1.000
_cell.length_b   1.000
_cell.length_c   1.000
_cell.angle_alpha   90.00
_cell.angle_beta   90.00
_cell.angle_gamma   90.00
#
_symmetry.space_group_name_H-M   'P 1'
#
loop_
_entity.id
_entity.type
_entity.pdbx_description
1 polymer ?
#
loop_
_entity_poly.entity_id
_entity_poly.type
_entity_poly.pdbx_seq_one_letter_code
_entity_poly.pdbx_strand_id
1 'polypeptide(L)'
;MPSDKSIASLSKKIDDLIELVNHLYGEIKDLKRELKSLQRENAQMKEKLSKYEHPKNSNNSSVPPSKDENRPFKSKSLRKKTGRKPGGQKGREGKTLQMVSDPDKIIDHSPDYCKCCGLELGSIPGILVGRRQEIDIPPITPVVTEHRVYEKQCNCGHVTKSSFPGGITAPVSYGSMIESLTGYFHSRQYIPFLRMQELFRDIFSVPISEGGIHYLLNRFSSKALPVYHKIKDMITTSSTVGTDETGGRLNGKKIWIWT
;
A
#
# COMPACT_ATOMS: atom_id res chain seq x y z
N MET A 1 32.83 -84.75 8.36
CA MET A 1 32.88 -83.40 7.75
C MET A 1 31.46 -82.83 7.72
N PRO A 2 31.24 -81.57 8.13
CA PRO A 2 29.91 -81.02 8.45
C PRO A 2 29.10 -80.54 7.22
N SER A 3 29.17 -81.24 6.08
CA SER A 3 28.63 -80.79 4.79
C SER A 3 27.11 -80.94 4.66
N ASP A 4 26.50 -82.04 5.10
CA ASP A 4 25.07 -82.31 4.81
C ASP A 4 24.09 -81.42 5.57
N LYS A 5 24.38 -81.10 6.85
CA LYS A 5 23.53 -80.18 7.63
C LYS A 5 23.59 -78.74 7.11
N SER A 6 24.74 -78.34 6.54
CA SER A 6 24.91 -77.02 5.92
C SER A 6 24.13 -76.91 4.61
N ILE A 7 24.17 -77.96 3.77
CA ILE A 7 23.43 -78.03 2.51
C ILE A 7 21.91 -78.01 2.75
N ALA A 8 21.41 -78.77 3.73
CA ALA A 8 19.99 -78.75 4.08
C ALA A 8 19.51 -77.38 4.63
N SER A 9 20.36 -76.71 5.42
CA SER A 9 20.08 -75.36 5.91
C SER A 9 20.06 -74.31 4.79
N LEU A 10 20.96 -74.44 3.82
CA LEU A 10 21.00 -73.57 2.63
C LEU A 10 19.80 -73.81 1.72
N SER A 11 19.38 -75.07 1.51
CA SER A 11 18.18 -75.40 0.73
C SER A 11 16.93 -74.75 1.35
N LYS A 12 16.76 -74.88 2.67
CA LYS A 12 15.63 -74.25 3.37
C LYS A 12 15.63 -72.72 3.22
N LYS A 13 16.80 -72.08 3.32
CA LYS A 13 16.93 -70.63 3.10
C LYS A 13 16.59 -70.23 1.67
N ILE A 14 16.92 -71.07 0.67
CA ILE A 14 16.57 -70.84 -0.73
C ILE A 14 15.05 -70.94 -0.91
N ASP A 15 14.40 -71.93 -0.31
CA ASP A 15 12.93 -72.08 -0.37
C ASP A 15 12.22 -70.89 0.29
N ASP A 16 12.67 -70.47 1.48
CA ASP A 16 12.17 -69.28 2.18
C ASP A 16 12.35 -68.00 1.32
N LEU A 17 13.49 -67.88 0.61
CA LEU A 17 13.77 -66.79 -0.33
C LEU A 17 12.84 -66.82 -1.55
N ILE A 18 12.52 -68.00 -2.07
CA ILE A 18 11.59 -68.16 -3.21
C ILE A 18 10.18 -67.75 -2.79
N GLU A 19 9.73 -68.15 -1.60
CA GLU A 19 8.43 -67.71 -1.05
C GLU A 19 8.38 -66.18 -0.88
N LEU A 20 9.43 -65.59 -0.31
CA LEU A 20 9.52 -64.13 -0.15
C LEU A 20 9.51 -63.41 -1.50
N VAL A 21 10.25 -63.90 -2.50
CA VAL A 21 10.27 -63.32 -3.85
C VAL A 21 8.89 -63.40 -4.49
N ASN A 22 8.19 -64.53 -4.38
CA ASN A 22 6.83 -64.67 -4.91
C ASN A 22 5.84 -63.74 -4.22
N HIS A 23 5.95 -63.58 -2.89
CA HIS A 23 5.13 -62.64 -2.13
C HIS A 23 5.37 -61.18 -2.57
N LEU A 24 6.64 -60.76 -2.64
CA LEU A 24 7.03 -59.43 -3.10
C LEU A 24 6.58 -59.15 -4.55
N TYR A 25 6.63 -60.15 -5.43
CA TYR A 25 6.11 -60.03 -6.79
C TYR A 25 4.58 -59.81 -6.81
N GLY A 26 3.86 -60.45 -5.89
CA GLY A 26 2.44 -60.22 -5.67
C GLY A 26 2.15 -58.77 -5.26
N GLU A 27 2.84 -58.28 -4.23
CA GLU A 27 2.69 -56.89 -3.75
C GLU A 27 3.03 -55.86 -4.82
N ILE A 28 4.13 -56.06 -5.58
CA ILE A 28 4.51 -55.18 -6.69
C ILE A 28 3.40 -55.13 -7.75
N LYS A 29 2.75 -56.26 -8.03
CA LYS A 29 1.66 -56.34 -9.01
C LYS A 29 0.41 -55.59 -8.53
N ASP A 30 0.11 -55.64 -7.24
CA ASP A 30 -1.03 -54.95 -6.65
C ASP A 30 -0.79 -53.44 -6.55
N LEU A 31 0.39 -53.03 -6.06
CA LEU A 31 0.81 -51.62 -6.03
C LEU A 31 0.79 -50.99 -7.43
N LYS A 32 1.22 -51.72 -8.47
CA LYS A 32 1.16 -51.25 -9.87
C LYS A 32 -0.28 -51.04 -10.34
N ARG A 33 -1.23 -51.87 -9.90
CA ARG A 33 -2.66 -51.70 -10.24
C ARG A 33 -3.23 -50.46 -9.56
N GLU A 34 -2.93 -50.27 -8.28
CA GLU A 34 -3.39 -49.12 -7.51
C GLU A 34 -2.83 -47.79 -8.06
N LEU A 35 -1.54 -47.75 -8.37
CA LEU A 35 -0.89 -46.58 -8.95
C LEU A 35 -1.55 -46.18 -10.29
N LYS A 36 -1.92 -47.16 -11.11
CA LYS A 36 -2.64 -46.92 -12.37
C LYS A 36 -4.07 -46.39 -12.14
N SER A 37 -4.75 -46.83 -11.08
CA SER A 37 -6.07 -46.29 -10.71
C SER A 37 -5.95 -44.84 -10.24
N LEU A 38 -5.05 -44.56 -9.31
CA LEU A 38 -4.82 -43.22 -8.77
C LEU A 38 -4.36 -42.24 -9.84
N GLN A 39 -3.53 -42.67 -10.81
CA GLN A 39 -3.15 -41.82 -11.94
C GLN A 39 -4.34 -41.45 -12.83
N ARG A 40 -5.29 -42.38 -13.05
CA ARG A 40 -6.51 -42.09 -13.80
C ARG A 40 -7.42 -41.12 -13.07
N GLU A 41 -7.61 -41.31 -11.76
CA GLU A 41 -8.39 -40.39 -10.94
C GLU A 41 -7.77 -38.99 -10.89
N ASN A 42 -6.45 -38.90 -10.72
CA ASN A 42 -5.75 -37.62 -10.77
C ASN A 42 -5.90 -36.92 -12.12
N ALA A 43 -5.84 -37.66 -13.23
CA ALA A 43 -6.08 -37.10 -14.56
C ALA A 43 -7.51 -36.56 -14.69
N GLN A 44 -8.52 -37.32 -14.24
CA GLN A 44 -9.91 -36.88 -14.26
C GLN A 44 -10.16 -35.66 -13.36
N MET A 45 -9.55 -35.62 -12.17
CA MET A 45 -9.67 -34.49 -11.25
C MET A 45 -9.01 -33.24 -11.81
N LYS A 46 -7.82 -33.36 -12.40
CA LYS A 46 -7.14 -32.24 -13.10
C LYS A 46 -7.96 -31.71 -14.27
N GLU A 47 -8.57 -32.59 -15.06
CA GLU A 47 -9.45 -32.19 -16.16
C GLU A 47 -10.71 -31.46 -15.69
N LYS A 48 -11.33 -31.93 -14.60
CA LYS A 48 -12.46 -31.23 -13.97
C LYS A 48 -12.07 -29.87 -13.43
N LEU A 49 -10.88 -29.75 -12.82
CA LEU A 49 -10.38 -28.50 -12.24
C LEU A 49 -9.96 -27.47 -13.29
N SER A 50 -9.48 -27.90 -14.47
CA SER A 50 -9.09 -27.02 -15.57
C SER A 50 -10.19 -26.02 -15.98
N LYS A 51 -11.47 -26.42 -15.88
CA LYS A 51 -12.63 -25.54 -16.15
C LYS A 51 -12.75 -24.37 -15.16
N TYR A 52 -12.22 -24.51 -13.95
CA TYR A 52 -12.25 -23.49 -12.90
C TYR A 52 -10.98 -22.64 -12.84
N GLU A 53 -9.86 -23.14 -13.35
CA GLU A 53 -8.61 -22.39 -13.37
C GLU A 53 -8.65 -21.24 -14.38
N HIS A 54 -9.37 -21.40 -15.50
CA HIS A 54 -9.44 -20.40 -16.58
C HIS A 54 -10.89 -20.12 -16.97
N PRO A 55 -11.71 -19.49 -16.09
CA PRO A 55 -13.07 -19.13 -16.43
C PRO A 55 -13.03 -18.14 -17.59
N LYS A 56 -13.44 -18.62 -18.76
CA LYS A 56 -13.63 -17.81 -19.97
C LYS A 56 -14.76 -16.83 -19.71
N ASN A 57 -14.43 -15.56 -19.63
CA ASN A 57 -15.40 -14.48 -19.52
C ASN A 57 -15.28 -13.57 -20.75
N SER A 58 -16.28 -12.72 -20.97
CA SER A 58 -16.29 -11.80 -22.12
C SER A 58 -15.14 -10.77 -22.12
N ASN A 59 -14.28 -10.74 -21.10
CA ASN A 59 -13.08 -9.90 -21.01
C ASN A 59 -11.79 -10.61 -21.44
N ASN A 60 -11.72 -11.95 -21.40
CA ASN A 60 -10.49 -12.71 -21.71
C ASN A 60 -10.66 -13.71 -22.87
N SER A 61 -11.85 -13.81 -23.45
CA SER A 61 -12.13 -14.75 -24.53
C SER A 61 -13.23 -14.21 -25.44
N SER A 62 -13.21 -14.60 -26.71
CA SER A 62 -14.18 -14.22 -27.76
C SER A 62 -15.60 -14.77 -27.54
N VAL A 63 -16.00 -14.95 -26.28
CA VAL A 63 -17.36 -15.30 -25.88
C VAL A 63 -18.20 -14.03 -25.91
N PRO A 64 -19.25 -13.96 -26.74
CA PRO A 64 -20.06 -12.78 -26.82
C PRO A 64 -20.72 -12.48 -25.46
N PRO A 65 -20.82 -11.19 -25.09
CA PRO A 65 -21.48 -10.70 -23.88
C PRO A 65 -22.81 -11.35 -23.49
N SER A 66 -23.57 -11.85 -24.47
CA SER A 66 -24.89 -12.46 -24.30
C SER A 66 -24.86 -13.90 -23.79
N LYS A 67 -23.72 -14.60 -23.88
CA LYS A 67 -23.51 -15.98 -23.39
C LYS A 67 -22.66 -16.06 -22.12
N ASP A 68 -22.37 -14.93 -21.50
CA ASP A 68 -21.59 -14.82 -20.25
C ASP A 68 -22.54 -14.92 -19.06
N GLU A 69 -22.90 -16.17 -18.68
CA GLU A 69 -23.88 -16.48 -17.62
C GLU A 69 -23.45 -15.96 -16.23
N ASN A 70 -22.15 -15.76 -16.01
CA ASN A 70 -21.58 -15.24 -14.76
C ASN A 70 -21.17 -13.76 -14.87
N ARG A 71 -21.67 -13.04 -15.87
CA ARG A 71 -21.38 -11.62 -16.03
C ARG A 71 -21.83 -10.85 -14.78
N PRO A 72 -20.92 -10.18 -14.05
CA PRO A 72 -21.34 -9.28 -12.99
C PRO A 72 -22.23 -8.19 -13.58
N PHE A 73 -23.44 -8.04 -13.04
CA PHE A 73 -24.37 -7.00 -13.48
C PHE A 73 -23.67 -5.64 -13.38
N LYS A 74 -23.56 -4.91 -14.51
CA LYS A 74 -23.16 -3.51 -14.47
C LYS A 74 -24.14 -2.80 -13.54
N SER A 75 -23.64 -2.13 -12.50
CA SER A 75 -24.46 -1.32 -11.62
C SER A 75 -25.21 -0.31 -12.49
N LYS A 76 -26.52 -0.50 -12.61
CA LYS A 76 -27.37 0.50 -13.27
C LYS A 76 -27.39 1.70 -12.34
N SER A 77 -26.86 2.81 -12.81
CA SER A 77 -26.91 4.06 -12.06
C SER A 77 -28.35 4.35 -11.67
N LEU A 78 -28.63 4.37 -10.37
CA LEU A 78 -29.94 4.77 -9.82
C LEU A 78 -30.18 6.27 -9.96
N ARG A 79 -29.19 7.01 -10.48
CA ARG A 79 -29.26 8.45 -10.67
C ARG A 79 -30.25 8.79 -11.77
N LYS A 80 -31.36 9.44 -11.40
CA LYS A 80 -32.28 10.06 -12.36
C LYS A 80 -31.50 11.06 -13.23
N LYS A 81 -31.74 11.03 -14.54
CA LYS A 81 -31.17 12.00 -15.48
C LYS A 81 -31.67 13.39 -15.08
N THR A 82 -30.75 14.28 -14.74
CA THR A 82 -31.07 15.64 -14.27
C THR A 82 -31.33 16.63 -15.41
N GLY A 83 -31.14 16.20 -16.68
CA GLY A 83 -31.28 17.07 -17.86
C GLY A 83 -30.21 18.18 -17.98
N ARG A 84 -29.35 18.33 -16.97
CA ARG A 84 -28.29 19.34 -16.93
C ARG A 84 -27.16 18.96 -17.86
N LYS A 85 -26.73 19.90 -18.71
CA LYS A 85 -25.52 19.74 -19.51
C LYS A 85 -24.29 19.64 -18.59
N PRO A 86 -23.28 18.82 -18.94
CA PRO A 86 -21.98 18.84 -18.28
C PRO A 86 -21.39 20.26 -18.30
N GLY A 87 -20.84 20.72 -17.17
CA GLY A 87 -20.24 22.05 -17.03
C GLY A 87 -21.01 23.02 -16.12
N GLY A 88 -20.50 24.25 -16.05
CA GLY A 88 -21.12 25.34 -15.29
C GLY A 88 -22.55 25.60 -15.75
N GLN A 89 -23.48 25.66 -14.82
CA GLN A 89 -24.88 25.97 -15.15
C GLN A 89 -25.00 27.44 -15.59
N LYS A 90 -25.90 27.70 -16.53
CA LYS A 90 -26.19 29.06 -17.00
C LYS A 90 -26.61 29.92 -15.80
N GLY A 91 -25.95 31.07 -15.60
CA GLY A 91 -26.15 31.97 -14.45
C GLY A 91 -25.28 31.69 -13.23
N ARG A 92 -24.38 30.70 -13.26
CA ARG A 92 -23.39 30.50 -12.19
C ARG A 92 -22.30 31.58 -12.29
N GLU A 93 -22.10 32.32 -11.21
CA GLU A 93 -20.95 33.22 -11.09
C GLU A 93 -19.63 32.43 -11.20
N GLY A 94 -18.75 32.87 -12.09
CA GLY A 94 -17.42 32.32 -12.21
C GLY A 94 -16.59 32.71 -10.99
N LYS A 95 -15.98 31.72 -10.33
CA LYS A 95 -14.90 31.98 -9.37
C LYS A 95 -13.58 31.82 -10.09
N THR A 96 -12.91 32.94 -10.40
CA THR A 96 -11.52 32.95 -10.86
C THR A 96 -10.59 32.87 -9.66
N LEU A 97 -9.34 32.41 -9.88
CA LEU A 97 -8.31 32.43 -8.85
C LEU A 97 -8.07 33.90 -8.43
N GLN A 98 -8.14 34.15 -7.13
CA GLN A 98 -7.96 35.48 -6.55
C GLN A 98 -6.49 35.71 -6.25
N MET A 99 -6.02 36.94 -6.48
CA MET A 99 -4.69 37.34 -6.04
C MET A 99 -4.65 37.40 -4.51
N VAL A 100 -3.55 36.93 -3.93
CA VAL A 100 -3.26 37.10 -2.51
C VAL A 100 -2.86 38.56 -2.27
N SER A 101 -3.35 39.16 -1.18
CA SER A 101 -3.05 40.56 -0.85
C SER A 101 -1.59 40.78 -0.46
N ASP A 102 -0.98 39.78 0.19
CA ASP A 102 0.38 39.82 0.74
C ASP A 102 1.19 38.61 0.21
N PRO A 103 1.92 38.77 -0.91
CA PRO A 103 2.73 37.69 -1.48
C PRO A 103 4.06 37.52 -0.74
N ASP A 104 4.55 36.27 -0.62
CA ASP A 104 5.81 35.96 0.09
C ASP A 104 7.04 36.65 -0.52
N LYS A 105 7.00 36.94 -1.83
CA LYS A 105 8.06 37.61 -2.57
C LYS A 105 7.48 38.56 -3.62
N ILE A 106 8.02 39.76 -3.70
CA ILE A 106 7.74 40.75 -4.76
C ILE A 106 9.02 40.94 -5.57
N ILE A 107 8.91 40.80 -6.89
CA ILE A 107 9.98 41.10 -7.84
C ILE A 107 9.44 42.18 -8.78
N ASP A 108 10.05 43.35 -8.73
CA ASP A 108 9.71 44.44 -9.64
C ASP A 108 10.50 44.31 -10.95
N HIS A 109 9.80 44.51 -12.07
CA HIS A 109 10.37 44.49 -13.41
C HIS A 109 10.25 45.90 -14.01
N SER A 110 11.35 46.64 -14.00
CA SER A 110 11.44 47.97 -14.59
C SER A 110 12.24 47.94 -15.90
N PRO A 111 11.89 48.76 -16.90
CA PRO A 111 12.70 48.87 -18.11
C PRO A 111 13.99 49.64 -17.82
N ASP A 112 15.15 49.09 -18.18
CA ASP A 112 16.44 49.78 -18.01
C ASP A 112 16.69 50.82 -19.10
N TYR A 113 16.12 50.62 -20.30
CA TYR A 113 16.32 51.49 -21.46
C TYR A 113 15.01 51.79 -22.19
N CYS A 114 14.94 52.99 -22.76
CA CYS A 114 13.85 53.41 -23.62
C CYS A 114 13.84 52.60 -24.90
N LYS A 115 12.73 51.91 -25.19
CA LYS A 115 12.56 51.13 -26.42
C LYS A 115 12.52 51.98 -27.70
N CYS A 116 12.36 53.31 -27.59
CA CYS A 116 12.33 54.22 -28.73
C CYS A 116 13.73 54.79 -29.06
N CYS A 117 14.43 55.35 -28.07
CA CYS A 117 15.70 56.06 -28.29
C CYS A 117 16.93 55.41 -27.64
N GLY A 118 16.76 54.34 -26.86
CA GLY A 118 17.86 53.62 -26.20
C GLY A 118 18.48 54.32 -24.99
N LEU A 119 17.96 55.49 -24.58
CA LEU A 119 18.41 56.17 -23.36
C LEU A 119 18.07 55.37 -22.10
N GLU A 120 18.94 55.46 -21.10
CA GLU A 120 18.78 54.80 -19.80
C GLU A 120 17.61 55.39 -19.01
N LEU A 121 16.84 54.53 -18.33
CA LEU A 121 15.64 54.87 -17.57
C LEU A 121 15.77 54.58 -16.06
N GLY A 122 16.89 54.02 -15.59
CA GLY A 122 17.04 53.54 -14.21
C GLY A 122 16.82 54.59 -13.11
N SER A 123 17.05 55.87 -13.42
CA SER A 123 16.81 57.00 -12.50
C SER A 123 15.40 57.59 -12.58
N ILE A 124 14.60 57.17 -13.56
CA ILE A 124 13.25 57.69 -13.79
C ILE A 124 12.25 56.84 -12.98
N PRO A 125 11.41 57.46 -12.12
CA PRO A 125 10.44 56.70 -11.33
C PRO A 125 9.39 56.05 -12.23
N GLY A 126 9.21 54.74 -12.07
CA GLY A 126 8.16 53.97 -12.74
C GLY A 126 6.80 54.09 -12.05
N ILE A 127 5.72 53.86 -12.80
CA ILE A 127 4.36 53.69 -12.27
C ILE A 127 3.97 52.23 -12.45
N LEU A 128 3.44 51.61 -11.39
CA LEU A 128 2.95 50.23 -11.46
C LEU A 128 1.68 50.18 -12.34
N VAL A 129 1.81 49.65 -13.54
CA VAL A 129 0.70 49.55 -14.52
C VAL A 129 -0.07 48.22 -14.46
N GLY A 130 0.48 47.20 -13.80
CA GLY A 130 -0.16 45.91 -13.65
C GLY A 130 0.67 44.93 -12.84
N ARG A 131 0.02 43.92 -12.28
CA ARG A 131 0.66 42.85 -11.50
C ARG A 131 0.10 41.48 -11.87
N ARG A 132 0.92 40.45 -11.72
CA ARG A 132 0.55 39.03 -11.84
C ARG A 132 1.19 38.27 -10.69
N GLN A 133 0.58 37.17 -10.29
CA GLN A 133 1.12 36.30 -9.25
C GLN A 133 1.28 34.90 -9.81
N GLU A 134 2.42 34.29 -9.52
CA GLU A 134 2.70 32.89 -9.71
C GLU A 134 2.68 32.22 -8.33
N ILE A 135 1.94 31.12 -8.21
CA ILE A 135 1.93 30.29 -7.00
C ILE A 135 2.67 29.02 -7.36
N ASP A 136 3.85 28.83 -6.77
CA ASP A 136 4.69 27.67 -6.99
C ASP A 136 5.09 27.02 -5.67
N ILE A 137 5.49 25.76 -5.73
CA ILE A 137 5.90 24.98 -4.57
C ILE A 137 7.43 24.96 -4.54
N PRO A 138 8.08 25.51 -3.49
CA PRO A 138 9.53 25.48 -3.40
C PRO A 138 10.03 24.02 -3.28
N PRO A 139 11.32 23.76 -3.57
CA PRO A 139 11.90 22.42 -3.41
C PRO A 139 11.62 21.85 -2.01
N ILE A 140 11.04 20.65 -1.96
CA ILE A 140 10.69 19.98 -0.71
C ILE A 140 11.86 19.08 -0.29
N THR A 141 12.59 19.48 0.75
CA THR A 141 13.74 18.73 1.26
C THR A 141 13.62 18.40 2.74
N PRO A 142 14.05 17.21 3.19
CA PRO A 142 14.01 16.86 4.60
C PRO A 142 15.09 17.61 5.38
N VAL A 143 14.75 18.09 6.56
CA VAL A 143 15.72 18.65 7.52
C VAL A 143 16.13 17.53 8.48
N VAL A 144 17.43 17.23 8.51
CA VAL A 144 18.01 16.23 9.42
C VAL A 144 18.65 16.94 10.61
N THR A 145 18.06 16.79 11.79
CA THR A 145 18.60 17.33 13.04
C THR A 145 19.36 16.24 13.79
N GLU A 146 20.67 16.41 13.95
CA GLU A 146 21.48 15.52 14.78
C GLU A 146 21.46 15.98 16.24
N HIS A 147 20.95 15.13 17.13
CA HIS A 147 21.01 15.38 18.56
C HIS A 147 22.29 14.77 19.11
N ARG A 148 23.12 15.57 19.79
CA ARG A 148 24.38 15.12 20.38
C ARG A 148 24.33 15.27 21.89
N VAL A 149 24.70 14.20 22.59
CA VAL A 149 24.89 14.21 24.03
C VAL A 149 26.38 14.17 24.33
N TYR A 150 26.79 14.95 25.32
CA TYR A 150 28.17 15.03 25.77
C TYR A 150 28.30 14.50 27.18
N GLU A 151 29.48 13.97 27.45
CA GLU A 151 29.98 13.64 28.78
C GLU A 151 31.10 14.62 29.11
N LYS A 152 31.12 15.12 30.34
CA LYS A 152 32.16 16.02 30.84
C LYS A 152 32.62 15.57 32.21
N GLN A 153 33.91 15.66 32.45
CA GLN A 153 34.51 15.42 33.75
C GLN A 153 34.72 16.77 34.47
N CYS A 154 34.24 16.87 35.70
CA CYS A 154 34.48 18.00 36.59
C CYS A 154 35.88 17.89 37.21
N ASN A 155 36.45 19.02 37.64
CA ASN A 155 37.75 19.06 38.32
C ASN A 155 37.79 18.24 39.62
N CYS A 156 36.64 17.91 40.22
CA CYS A 156 36.55 16.99 41.37
C CYS A 156 36.64 15.49 40.97
N GLY A 157 36.81 15.18 39.69
CA GLY A 157 36.85 13.83 39.15
C GLY A 157 35.48 13.26 38.75
N HIS A 158 34.37 13.91 39.12
CA HIS A 158 33.01 13.46 38.81
C HIS A 158 32.71 13.59 37.31
N VAL A 159 32.13 12.53 36.71
CA VAL A 159 31.75 12.48 35.30
C VAL A 159 30.24 12.65 35.16
N THR A 160 29.81 13.65 34.38
CA THR A 160 28.40 13.94 34.13
C THR A 160 28.09 13.79 32.65
N LYS A 161 27.06 13.00 32.34
CA LYS A 161 26.58 12.74 30.98
C LYS A 161 25.19 13.34 30.78
N SER A 162 25.00 14.01 29.65
CA SER A 162 23.67 14.52 29.22
C SER A 162 22.82 13.41 28.60
N SER A 163 21.50 13.56 28.64
CA SER A 163 20.53 12.63 28.07
C SER A 163 19.87 13.20 26.80
N PHE A 164 19.37 12.31 25.95
CA PHE A 164 18.60 12.71 24.78
C PHE A 164 17.22 13.26 25.20
N PRO A 165 16.67 14.25 24.45
CA PRO A 165 15.30 14.68 24.64
C PRO A 165 14.28 13.54 24.53
N GLY A 166 13.16 13.67 25.24
CA GLY A 166 12.07 12.70 25.17
C GLY A 166 11.56 12.51 23.74
N GLY A 167 11.36 11.26 23.33
CA GLY A 167 10.90 10.88 21.99
C GLY A 167 12.00 10.55 20.99
N ILE A 168 13.27 10.82 21.30
CA ILE A 168 14.43 10.45 20.48
C ILE A 168 15.05 9.19 21.07
N THR A 169 14.47 8.04 20.74
CA THR A 169 14.84 6.75 21.34
C THR A 169 15.66 5.85 20.42
N ALA A 170 15.64 6.12 19.11
CA ALA A 170 16.38 5.38 18.11
C ALA A 170 17.51 6.25 17.52
N PRO A 171 18.63 5.66 17.05
CA PRO A 171 19.72 6.40 16.41
C PRO A 171 19.27 7.25 15.21
N VAL A 172 18.30 6.76 14.45
CA VAL A 172 17.64 7.49 13.36
C VAL A 172 16.14 7.24 13.48
N SER A 173 15.34 8.29 13.37
CA SER A 173 13.88 8.17 13.39
C SER A 173 13.24 9.24 12.53
N TYR A 174 12.06 8.94 11.98
CA TYR A 174 11.27 9.93 11.25
C TYR A 174 10.49 10.83 12.22
N GLY A 175 10.54 12.14 11.94
CA GLY A 175 9.84 13.16 12.71
C GLY A 175 8.31 13.10 12.58
N SER A 176 7.64 13.95 13.36
CA SER A 176 6.16 14.02 13.45
C SER A 176 5.48 14.41 12.13
N MET A 177 6.12 15.25 11.30
CA MET A 177 5.56 15.66 10.02
C MET A 177 5.47 14.50 9.03
N ILE A 178 6.52 13.68 8.94
CA ILE A 178 6.53 12.49 8.08
C ILE A 178 5.45 11.51 8.55
N GLU A 179 5.36 11.25 9.86
CA GLU A 179 4.30 10.42 10.44
C GLU A 179 2.89 10.93 10.10
N SER A 180 2.66 12.23 10.21
CA SER A 180 1.36 12.86 9.93
C SER A 180 0.99 12.76 8.45
N LEU A 181 1.95 13.02 7.56
CA LEU A 181 1.78 12.86 6.12
C LEU A 181 1.51 11.40 5.76
N THR A 182 2.23 10.44 6.34
CA THR A 182 1.97 9.00 6.14
C THR A 182 0.52 8.65 6.55
N GLY A 183 0.07 9.11 7.71
CA GLY A 183 -1.30 8.90 8.18
C GLY A 183 -2.35 9.50 7.24
N TYR A 184 -2.12 10.71 6.75
CA TYR A 184 -3.00 11.41 5.81
C TYR A 184 -3.05 10.74 4.43
N PHE A 185 -1.89 10.43 3.85
CA PHE A 185 -1.79 9.78 2.54
C PHE A 185 -2.45 8.41 2.54
N HIS A 186 -2.26 7.64 3.61
CA HIS A 186 -2.91 6.35 3.75
C HIS A 186 -4.42 6.50 3.96
N SER A 187 -4.84 7.25 4.97
CA SER A 187 -6.24 7.18 5.47
C SER A 187 -7.19 8.10 4.71
N ARG A 188 -6.70 9.20 4.15
CA ARG A 188 -7.54 10.19 3.45
C ARG A 188 -7.36 10.19 1.94
N GLN A 189 -6.14 9.97 1.46
CA GLN A 189 -5.83 9.94 0.03
C GLN A 189 -5.79 8.51 -0.53
N TYR A 190 -5.88 7.49 0.32
CA TYR A 190 -5.94 6.07 -0.05
C TYR A 190 -4.78 5.63 -0.96
N ILE A 191 -3.58 6.18 -0.72
CA ILE A 191 -2.41 5.86 -1.53
C ILE A 191 -1.87 4.49 -1.11
N PRO A 192 -1.70 3.53 -2.05
CA PRO A 192 -1.09 2.23 -1.75
C PRO A 192 0.36 2.36 -1.28
N PHE A 193 0.85 1.37 -0.52
CA PHE A 193 2.16 1.42 0.12
C PHE A 193 3.31 1.69 -0.85
N LEU A 194 3.39 0.92 -1.95
CA LEU A 194 4.42 1.11 -2.98
C LEU A 194 4.40 2.53 -3.56
N ARG A 195 3.21 3.07 -3.84
CA ARG A 195 3.08 4.45 -4.34
C ARG A 195 3.42 5.49 -3.28
N MET A 196 3.17 5.21 -2.00
CA MET A 196 3.62 6.09 -0.92
C MET A 196 5.15 6.10 -0.83
N GLN A 197 5.83 4.96 -1.00
CA GLN A 197 7.30 4.93 -1.03
C GLN A 197 7.86 5.75 -2.19
N GLU A 198 7.28 5.60 -3.39
CA GLU A 198 7.63 6.41 -4.56
C GLU A 198 7.44 7.89 -4.27
N LEU A 199 6.28 8.27 -3.73
CA LEU A 199 5.97 9.66 -3.38
C LEU A 199 6.96 10.24 -2.36
N PHE A 200 7.27 9.51 -1.28
CA PHE A 200 8.24 9.97 -0.28
C PHE A 200 9.65 10.08 -0.86
N ARG A 201 10.06 9.16 -1.73
CA ARG A 201 11.37 9.20 -2.38
C ARG A 201 11.47 10.35 -3.39
N ASP A 202 10.49 10.46 -4.28
CA ASP A 202 10.60 11.29 -5.48
C ASP A 202 10.21 12.75 -5.21
N ILE A 203 9.25 13.00 -4.31
CA ILE A 203 8.81 14.36 -3.96
C ILE A 203 9.51 14.87 -2.70
N PHE A 204 9.63 14.02 -1.67
CA PHE A 204 10.14 14.45 -0.37
C PHE A 204 11.62 14.12 -0.17
N SER A 205 12.28 13.42 -1.11
CA SER A 205 13.66 12.96 -0.95
C SER A 205 13.89 12.09 0.30
N VAL A 206 12.87 11.35 0.74
CA VAL A 206 12.91 10.46 1.91
C VAL A 206 12.65 9.03 1.45
N PRO A 207 13.69 8.19 1.27
CA PRO A 207 13.49 6.79 0.93
C PRO A 207 12.99 6.02 2.16
N ILE A 208 11.67 5.80 2.24
CA ILE A 208 11.04 5.02 3.30
C ILE A 208 10.70 3.61 2.81
N SER A 209 10.90 2.61 3.67
CA SER A 209 10.49 1.23 3.38
C SER A 209 9.01 1.02 3.68
N GLU A 210 8.38 -0.03 3.11
CA GLU A 210 7.02 -0.43 3.49
C GLU A 210 6.90 -0.69 5.00
N GLY A 211 7.91 -1.33 5.59
CA GLY A 211 7.98 -1.54 7.04
C GLY A 211 8.04 -0.23 7.82
N GLY A 212 8.75 0.78 7.31
CA GLY A 212 8.78 2.13 7.89
C GLY A 212 7.41 2.81 7.85
N ILE A 213 6.72 2.73 6.71
CA ILE A 213 5.35 3.24 6.56
C ILE A 213 4.42 2.54 7.57
N HIS A 214 4.45 1.21 7.64
CA HIS A 214 3.65 0.44 8.58
C HIS A 214 3.92 0.84 10.04
N TYR A 215 5.20 0.98 10.41
CA TYR A 215 5.60 1.44 11.73
C TYR A 215 5.03 2.83 12.06
N LEU A 216 5.12 3.78 11.12
CA LEU A 216 4.58 5.13 11.32
C LEU A 216 3.06 5.15 11.43
N LEU A 217 2.35 4.34 10.64
CA LEU A 217 0.90 4.20 10.74
C LEU A 217 0.48 3.65 12.09
N ASN A 218 1.17 2.64 12.61
CA ASN A 218 0.90 2.10 13.95
C ASN A 218 1.19 3.13 15.04
N ARG A 219 2.30 3.86 14.94
CA ARG A 219 2.66 4.93 15.87
C ARG A 219 1.58 6.03 15.89
N PHE A 220 1.10 6.42 14.71
CA PHE A 220 0.03 7.40 14.55
C PHE A 220 -1.30 6.87 15.11
N SER A 221 -1.66 5.63 14.81
CA SER A 221 -2.87 4.97 15.32
C SER A 221 -2.89 4.92 16.84
N SER A 222 -1.76 4.56 17.47
CA SER A 222 -1.63 4.57 18.93
C SER A 222 -1.88 5.95 19.54
N LYS A 223 -1.43 7.02 18.89
CA LYS A 223 -1.69 8.40 19.32
C LYS A 223 -3.15 8.83 19.11
N ALA A 224 -3.81 8.32 18.08
CA ALA A 224 -5.21 8.62 17.76
C ALA A 224 -6.20 7.83 18.64
N LEU A 225 -5.76 6.74 19.26
CA LEU A 225 -6.62 5.82 20.02
C LEU A 225 -7.42 6.48 21.16
N PRO A 226 -6.87 7.41 21.97
CA PRO A 226 -7.67 8.12 22.97
C PRO A 226 -8.81 8.95 22.37
N VAL A 227 -8.57 9.58 21.21
CA VAL A 227 -9.60 10.35 20.51
C VAL A 227 -10.67 9.42 19.95
N TYR A 228 -10.26 8.28 19.38
CA TYR A 228 -11.19 7.25 18.93
C TYR A 228 -12.11 6.76 20.06
N HIS A 229 -11.56 6.47 21.23
CA HIS A 229 -12.36 6.07 22.40
C HIS A 229 -13.34 7.17 22.82
N LYS A 230 -12.89 8.43 22.85
CA LYS A 230 -13.77 9.56 23.17
C LYS A 230 -14.93 9.71 22.16
N ILE A 231 -14.66 9.56 20.86
CA ILE A 231 -15.70 9.59 19.83
C ILE A 231 -16.69 8.44 20.04
N LYS A 232 -16.18 7.23 20.34
CA LYS A 232 -17.01 6.07 20.64
C LYS A 232 -17.93 6.34 21.84
N ASP A 233 -17.42 6.90 22.92
CA ASP A 233 -18.20 7.21 24.13
C ASP A 233 -19.30 8.25 23.82
N MET A 234 -18.98 9.26 23.00
CA MET A 234 -19.95 10.26 22.53
C MET A 234 -21.06 9.62 21.68
N ILE A 235 -20.72 8.68 20.78
CA ILE A 235 -21.73 7.97 19.98
C ILE A 235 -22.63 7.12 20.87
N THR A 236 -22.08 6.43 21.88
CA THR A 236 -22.88 5.57 22.78
C THR A 236 -23.86 6.34 23.67
N THR A 237 -23.58 7.62 23.92
CA THR A 237 -24.44 8.50 24.73
C THR A 237 -25.36 9.39 23.89
N SER A 238 -25.25 9.32 22.56
CA SER A 238 -26.09 10.11 21.66
C SER A 238 -27.53 9.59 21.62
N SER A 239 -28.50 10.51 21.61
CA SER A 239 -29.92 10.17 21.47
C SER A 239 -30.27 9.63 20.07
N THR A 240 -29.45 9.97 19.07
CA THR A 240 -29.64 9.54 17.67
C THR A 240 -28.28 9.24 17.04
N VAL A 241 -28.22 8.17 16.25
CA VAL A 241 -27.01 7.76 15.53
C VAL A 241 -27.42 7.44 14.09
N GLY A 242 -26.83 8.16 13.13
CA GLY A 242 -26.95 7.82 11.71
C GLY A 242 -25.84 6.85 11.35
N THR A 243 -26.20 5.71 10.74
CA THR A 243 -25.25 4.67 10.34
C THR A 243 -25.38 4.39 8.84
N ASP A 244 -24.27 4.35 8.12
CA ASP A 244 -24.20 3.82 6.75
C ASP A 244 -23.23 2.64 6.70
N GLU A 245 -23.62 1.58 5.98
CA GLU A 245 -22.86 0.33 5.90
C GLU A 245 -22.30 0.14 4.49
N THR A 246 -20.98 0.10 4.39
CA THR A 246 -20.30 -0.24 3.13
C THR A 246 -19.73 -1.65 3.20
N GLY A 247 -20.11 -2.51 2.26
CA GLY A 247 -19.53 -3.85 2.14
C GLY A 247 -18.07 -3.80 1.65
N GLY A 248 -17.19 -4.53 2.34
CA GLY A 248 -15.79 -4.73 1.96
C GLY A 248 -15.41 -6.22 1.91
N ARG A 249 -14.19 -6.52 1.45
CA ARG A 249 -13.59 -7.86 1.56
C ARG A 249 -12.28 -7.79 2.31
N LEU A 250 -12.14 -8.60 3.35
CA LEU A 250 -10.91 -8.78 4.11
C LEU A 250 -10.51 -10.25 4.03
N ASN A 251 -9.34 -10.53 3.47
CA ASN A 251 -8.85 -11.91 3.24
C ASN A 251 -9.89 -12.81 2.56
N GLY A 252 -10.56 -12.27 1.54
CA GLY A 252 -11.59 -12.97 0.78
C GLY A 252 -12.98 -13.04 1.45
N LYS A 253 -13.09 -12.75 2.75
CA LYS A 253 -14.36 -12.75 3.49
C LYS A 253 -15.06 -11.41 3.39
N LYS A 254 -16.39 -11.42 3.24
CA LYS A 254 -17.20 -10.21 3.27
C LYS A 254 -17.16 -9.61 4.68
N ILE A 255 -16.89 -8.32 4.77
CA ILE A 255 -16.96 -7.53 5.99
C ILE A 255 -17.86 -6.32 5.75
N TRP A 256 -18.34 -5.72 6.84
CA TRP A 256 -19.09 -4.47 6.82
C TRP A 256 -18.23 -3.38 7.44
N ILE A 257 -18.01 -2.32 6.69
CA ILE A 257 -17.30 -1.12 7.13
C ILE A 257 -18.36 -0.09 7.46
N TRP A 258 -18.40 0.32 8.71
CA TRP A 258 -19.30 1.34 9.23
C TRP A 258 -18.64 2.70 9.00
N THR A 259 -19.31 3.59 8.27
CA THR A 259 -18.86 4.96 7.99
C THR A 259 -19.80 6.00 8.55
#